data_AF-A0A934A4A6-F1
#
_entry.id   AF-A0A934A4A6-F1
#
_cell.length_a   1.000
_cell.length_b   1.000
_cell.length_c   1.000
_cell.angle_alpha   90.00
_cell.angle_beta   90.00
_cell.angle_gamma   90.00
#
_symmetry.space_group_name_H-M   'P 1'
#
loop_
_entity.id
_entity.type
_entity.pdbx_description
1 polymer ?
#
loop_
_entity_poly.entity_id
_entity_poly.type
_entity_poly.pdbx_seq_one_letter_code
_entity_poly.pdbx_strand_id
1 'polypeptide(L)'
;MRLGSIAAAFLLAVTSMAASPSAGRDDPLAAARASLAAGDFLSVLEAVEQARGARPADAADVLTRAGQLAFDQGDRWMASRYCSRALEQVRASGPALELCLRAALADERFEEARGHGDALARLLPADGKVALLRARTALGEDQPPRAKALLAPHVSGPLAAEVRALLAQADELVLRLEEEKARQKALEASLAASMGKGRVQRRGAARWSRSSSEVVLYVTSWCGACKRAKTWLKQQKVEHVVRDLESDPEASDDLARKCAQAGIRPSGVPVLDARGELIVGFGGDTYQAALRRR
;
A
#
# COMPACT_ATOMS: atom_id res chain seq x y z
N MET A 1 94.80 16.85 10.81
CA MET A 1 94.90 15.89 11.93
C MET A 1 93.58 15.16 12.04
N ARG A 2 93.63 13.82 12.09
CA ARG A 2 92.49 12.91 12.25
C ARG A 2 91.88 13.03 13.64
N LEU A 3 90.61 12.62 13.77
CA LEU A 3 89.86 12.04 14.92
C LEU A 3 88.42 12.55 14.78
N GLY A 4 87.34 11.77 14.75
CA GLY A 4 87.10 10.34 14.93
C GLY A 4 85.57 10.18 15.02
N SER A 5 85.04 9.13 14.39
CA SER A 5 83.63 8.72 14.42
C SER A 5 83.05 8.63 15.83
N ILE A 6 81.74 8.88 15.98
CA ILE A 6 80.76 7.96 16.60
C ILE A 6 79.37 8.35 16.08
N ALA A 7 78.77 7.45 15.30
CA ALA A 7 77.36 7.48 14.96
C ALA A 7 76.58 6.86 16.11
N ALA A 8 75.67 7.60 16.72
CA ALA A 8 74.70 7.09 17.69
C ALA A 8 73.35 6.90 16.99
N ALA A 9 73.07 5.66 16.60
CA ALA A 9 71.76 5.23 16.15
C ALA A 9 70.82 5.09 17.36
N PHE A 10 69.97 6.08 17.59
CA PHE A 10 68.84 5.97 18.51
C PHE A 10 67.65 5.36 17.74
N LEU A 11 67.56 4.02 17.74
CA LEU A 11 66.30 3.32 17.46
C LEU A 11 65.46 3.37 18.74
N LEU A 12 64.60 4.39 18.88
CA LEU A 12 63.51 4.36 19.84
C LEU A 12 62.38 3.52 19.22
N ALA A 13 62.26 2.29 19.72
CA ALA A 13 61.16 1.39 19.43
C ALA A 13 59.84 2.08 19.79
N VAL A 14 59.04 2.41 18.77
CA VAL A 14 57.63 2.70 18.93
C VAL A 14 56.97 1.38 19.27
N THR A 15 56.82 1.08 20.56
CA THR A 15 55.93 0.01 21.01
C THR A 15 54.51 0.42 20.66
N SER A 16 54.06 -0.07 19.51
CA SER A 16 52.66 -0.12 19.13
C SER A 16 51.91 -0.82 20.27
N MET A 17 51.18 -0.04 21.08
CA MET A 17 50.06 -0.59 21.85
C MET A 17 48.97 -0.90 20.84
N ALA A 18 49.15 -2.00 20.10
CA ALA A 18 48.05 -2.70 19.48
C ALA A 18 47.12 -3.11 20.61
N ALA A 19 45.97 -2.45 20.70
CA ALA A 19 44.85 -2.99 21.45
C ALA A 19 44.62 -4.41 20.92
N SER A 20 44.83 -5.41 21.78
CA SER A 20 44.57 -6.80 21.46
C SER A 20 43.15 -6.94 20.91
N PRO A 21 42.96 -7.54 19.72
CA PRO A 21 41.62 -7.91 19.29
C PRO A 21 41.15 -9.00 20.27
N SER A 22 40.03 -8.75 20.95
CA SER A 22 39.35 -9.79 21.72
C SER A 22 38.87 -10.87 20.77
N ALA A 23 39.72 -11.89 20.55
CA ALA A 23 39.33 -13.14 19.94
C ALA A 23 38.29 -13.84 20.82
N GLY A 24 37.20 -14.30 20.20
CA GLY A 24 36.41 -15.42 20.73
C GLY A 24 35.00 -15.11 21.27
N ARG A 25 34.16 -14.40 20.51
CA ARG A 25 32.80 -14.89 20.29
C ARG A 25 32.65 -15.05 18.79
N ASP A 26 32.36 -16.27 18.33
CA ASP A 26 31.99 -16.49 16.94
C ASP A 26 30.86 -15.52 16.62
N ASP A 27 31.11 -14.54 15.76
CA ASP A 27 30.10 -13.57 15.35
C ASP A 27 29.06 -14.32 14.51
N PRO A 28 27.85 -14.59 15.04
CA PRO A 28 26.90 -15.47 14.36
C PRO A 28 26.44 -14.89 13.01
N LEU A 29 26.61 -13.59 12.81
CA LEU A 29 26.20 -12.85 11.61
C LEU A 29 27.38 -12.52 10.67
N ALA A 30 28.57 -13.08 10.89
CA ALA A 30 29.75 -12.81 10.06
C ALA A 30 29.50 -13.11 8.58
N ALA A 31 28.88 -14.26 8.27
CA ALA A 31 28.53 -14.66 6.90
C ALA A 31 27.52 -13.69 6.25
N ALA A 32 26.55 -13.20 7.02
CA ALA A 32 25.57 -12.24 6.53
C ALA A 32 26.22 -10.89 6.21
N ARG A 33 27.13 -10.41 7.08
CA ARG A 33 27.87 -9.17 6.83
C ARG A 33 28.81 -9.27 5.63
N ALA A 34 29.47 -10.42 5.45
CA ALA A 34 30.29 -10.68 4.28
C ALA A 34 29.47 -10.66 2.98
N SER A 35 28.31 -11.34 2.97
CA SER A 35 27.39 -11.34 1.82
C SER A 35 26.89 -9.94 1.50
N LEU A 36 26.54 -9.15 2.52
CA LEU A 36 26.12 -7.75 2.36
C LEU A 36 27.23 -6.89 1.75
N ALA A 37 28.47 -7.04 2.23
CA ALA A 37 29.62 -6.32 1.68
C ALA A 37 29.91 -6.68 0.22
N ALA A 38 29.59 -7.92 -0.19
CA ALA A 38 29.70 -8.38 -1.57
C ALA A 38 28.51 -7.95 -2.45
N GLY A 39 27.45 -7.36 -1.89
CA GLY A 39 26.22 -7.03 -2.61
C GLY A 39 25.33 -8.25 -2.94
N ASP A 40 25.60 -9.39 -2.31
CA ASP A 40 24.81 -10.62 -2.51
C ASP A 40 23.61 -10.65 -1.55
N PHE A 41 22.53 -10.01 -1.98
CA PHE A 41 21.32 -9.88 -1.15
C PHE A 41 20.63 -11.23 -0.88
N LEU A 42 20.68 -12.21 -1.76
CA LEU A 42 19.98 -13.48 -1.47
C LEU A 42 20.70 -14.21 -0.33
N SER A 43 22.03 -14.26 -0.38
CA SER A 43 22.85 -14.91 0.65
C SER A 43 22.77 -14.22 2.01
N VAL A 44 22.50 -12.91 2.08
CA VAL A 44 22.29 -12.21 3.37
C VAL A 44 21.08 -12.78 4.11
N LEU A 45 19.95 -12.97 3.43
CA LEU A 45 18.73 -13.49 4.07
C LEU A 45 18.96 -14.90 4.62
N GLU A 46 19.57 -15.77 3.81
CA GLU A 46 19.90 -17.15 4.21
C GLU A 46 20.87 -17.18 5.38
N ALA A 47 21.93 -16.35 5.34
CA ALA A 47 22.92 -16.29 6.39
C ALA A 47 22.34 -15.78 7.72
N VAL A 48 21.40 -14.81 7.70
CA VAL A 48 20.71 -14.36 8.91
C VAL A 48 19.81 -15.47 9.48
N GLU A 49 19.12 -16.23 8.63
CA GLU A 49 18.25 -17.33 9.07
C GLU A 49 19.05 -18.48 9.70
N GLN A 50 20.25 -18.73 9.21
CA GLN A 50 21.15 -19.77 9.72
C GLN A 50 21.97 -19.31 10.96
N ALA A 51 21.99 -18.01 11.27
CA ALA A 51 22.77 -17.41 12.35
C ALA A 51 22.22 -17.74 13.75
N ARG A 52 22.46 -18.98 14.20
CA ARG A 52 22.07 -19.45 15.55
C ARG A 52 22.78 -18.63 16.62
N GLY A 53 22.01 -18.16 17.62
CA GLY A 53 22.56 -17.38 18.73
C GLY A 53 22.80 -15.90 18.42
N ALA A 54 22.46 -15.42 17.21
CA ALA A 54 22.43 -14.00 16.92
C ALA A 54 21.40 -13.28 17.80
N ARG A 55 21.74 -12.08 18.31
CA ARG A 55 20.75 -11.24 18.98
C ARG A 55 19.76 -10.71 17.94
N PRO A 56 18.45 -10.68 18.21
CA PRO A 56 17.47 -10.14 17.27
C PRO A 56 17.77 -8.72 16.82
N ALA A 57 18.30 -7.86 17.70
CA ALA A 57 18.72 -6.51 17.34
C ALA A 57 19.85 -6.48 16.29
N ASP A 58 20.87 -7.33 16.42
CA ASP A 58 21.98 -7.37 15.46
C ASP A 58 21.52 -7.91 14.10
N ALA A 59 20.61 -8.90 14.12
CA ALA A 59 20.00 -9.43 12.90
C ALA A 59 19.14 -8.37 12.20
N ALA A 60 18.31 -7.64 12.97
CA ALA A 60 17.51 -6.52 12.47
C ALA A 60 18.39 -5.44 11.82
N ASP A 61 19.54 -5.13 12.42
CA ASP A 61 20.47 -4.13 11.88
C ASP A 61 21.08 -4.57 10.53
N VAL A 62 21.52 -5.82 10.42
CA VAL A 62 22.05 -6.36 9.15
C VAL A 62 20.97 -6.33 8.06
N LEU A 63 19.76 -6.81 8.37
CA LEU A 63 18.62 -6.80 7.45
C LEU A 63 18.23 -5.38 7.04
N THR A 64 18.20 -4.43 7.98
CA THR A 64 17.86 -3.03 7.68
C THR A 64 18.90 -2.39 6.76
N ARG A 65 20.19 -2.64 6.99
CA ARG A 65 21.26 -2.15 6.10
C ARG A 65 21.17 -2.75 4.70
N ALA A 66 20.91 -4.06 4.61
CA ALA A 66 20.70 -4.73 3.33
C ALA A 66 19.50 -4.15 2.58
N GLY A 67 18.39 -3.94 3.29
CA GLY A 67 17.21 -3.31 2.72
C GLY A 67 17.42 -1.85 2.29
N GLN A 68 18.19 -1.08 3.04
CA GLN A 68 18.56 0.29 2.64
C GLN A 68 19.39 0.29 1.36
N LEU A 69 20.40 -0.58 1.26
CA LEU A 69 21.23 -0.70 0.06
C LEU A 69 20.41 -1.15 -1.15
N ALA A 70 19.51 -2.13 -0.98
CA ALA A 70 18.58 -2.56 -2.03
C ALA A 70 17.67 -1.40 -2.48
N PHE A 71 17.13 -0.63 -1.53
CA PHE A 71 16.31 0.54 -1.83
C PHE A 71 17.08 1.60 -2.64
N ASP A 72 18.32 1.88 -2.25
CA ASP A 72 19.17 2.87 -2.92
C ASP A 72 19.59 2.42 -4.32
N GLN A 73 19.65 1.11 -4.58
CA GLN A 73 19.85 0.53 -5.91
C GLN A 73 18.56 0.45 -6.75
N GLY A 74 17.41 0.85 -6.19
CA GLY A 74 16.12 0.80 -6.85
C GLY A 74 15.41 -0.56 -6.79
N ASP A 75 15.95 -1.54 -6.07
CA ASP A 75 15.30 -2.83 -5.84
C ASP A 75 14.29 -2.72 -4.68
N ARG A 76 13.10 -2.23 -5.04
CA ARG A 76 12.02 -1.95 -4.09
C ARG A 76 11.41 -3.21 -3.48
N TRP A 77 11.38 -4.31 -4.25
CA TRP A 77 10.88 -5.60 -3.78
C TRP A 77 11.78 -6.12 -2.66
N MET A 78 13.10 -6.12 -2.90
CA MET A 78 14.08 -6.58 -1.93
C MET A 78 14.12 -5.66 -0.70
N ALA A 79 14.03 -4.35 -0.88
CA ALA A 79 13.93 -3.39 0.23
C ALA A 79 12.73 -3.70 1.14
N SER A 80 11.56 -3.93 0.55
CA SER A 80 10.35 -4.31 1.30
C SER A 80 10.53 -5.64 2.04
N ARG A 81 11.13 -6.63 1.37
CA ARG A 81 11.37 -7.95 1.98
C ARG A 81 12.28 -7.85 3.19
N TYR A 82 13.38 -7.11 3.08
CA TYR A 82 14.32 -6.90 4.17
C TYR A 82 13.74 -6.15 5.35
N CYS A 83 12.99 -5.06 5.08
CA CYS A 83 12.41 -4.27 6.14
C CYS A 83 11.38 -5.10 6.94
N SER A 84 10.55 -5.92 6.28
CA SER A 84 9.62 -6.82 6.96
C SER A 84 10.36 -7.85 7.83
N ARG A 85 11.40 -8.48 7.29
CA ARG A 85 12.25 -9.43 8.04
C ARG A 85 12.92 -8.76 9.24
N ALA A 86 13.37 -7.51 9.11
CA ALA A 86 13.93 -6.76 10.23
C ALA A 86 12.89 -6.48 11.33
N LEU A 87 11.64 -6.18 10.96
CA LEU A 87 10.54 -5.98 11.92
C LEU A 87 10.06 -7.28 12.58
N GLU A 88 10.25 -8.44 11.94
CA GLU A 88 10.06 -9.75 12.57
C GLU A 88 11.06 -9.98 13.71
N GLN A 89 12.30 -9.49 13.57
CA GLN A 89 13.32 -9.56 14.61
C GLN A 89 13.05 -8.55 15.74
N VAL A 90 12.77 -7.29 15.37
CA VAL A 90 12.51 -6.21 16.32
C VAL A 90 11.37 -5.33 15.80
N ARG A 91 10.16 -5.58 16.31
CA ARG A 91 8.93 -4.89 15.88
C ARG A 91 8.97 -3.36 16.03
N ALA A 92 9.68 -2.86 17.04
CA ALA A 92 9.81 -1.44 17.35
C ALA A 92 11.18 -0.87 16.96
N SER A 93 11.78 -1.36 15.87
CA SER A 93 13.03 -0.80 15.32
C SER A 93 12.74 0.45 14.51
N GLY A 94 13.22 1.62 14.97
CA GLY A 94 13.08 2.89 14.27
C GLY A 94 13.62 2.85 12.83
N PRO A 95 14.89 2.45 12.62
CA PRO A 95 15.47 2.34 11.27
C PRO A 95 14.69 1.39 10.34
N ALA A 96 14.24 0.24 10.84
CA ALA A 96 13.46 -0.70 10.03
C ALA A 96 12.07 -0.16 9.68
N LEU A 97 11.40 0.53 10.62
CA LEU A 97 10.13 1.20 10.40
C LEU A 97 10.27 2.33 9.37
N GLU A 98 11.33 3.12 9.44
CA GLU A 98 11.61 4.18 8.45
C GLU A 98 11.82 3.59 7.05
N LEU A 99 12.60 2.51 6.94
CA LEU A 99 12.80 1.81 5.67
C LEU A 99 11.48 1.27 5.10
N CYS A 100 10.66 0.59 5.92
CA CYS A 100 9.36 0.09 5.47
C CYS A 100 8.42 1.23 5.05
N LEU A 101 8.39 2.33 5.79
CA LEU A 101 7.61 3.51 5.44
C LEU A 101 8.03 4.08 4.07
N ARG A 102 9.34 4.23 3.84
CA ARG A 102 9.88 4.71 2.56
C ARG A 102 9.59 3.75 1.41
N ALA A 103 9.75 2.45 1.63
CA ALA A 103 9.46 1.41 0.64
C ALA A 103 7.97 1.40 0.26
N ALA A 104 7.07 1.41 1.25
CA ALA A 104 5.63 1.45 1.02
C ALA A 104 5.19 2.73 0.30
N LEU A 105 5.76 3.88 0.67
CA LEU A 105 5.51 5.15 -0.04
C LEU A 105 5.95 5.12 -1.49
N ALA A 106 7.11 4.53 -1.77
CA ALA A 106 7.62 4.43 -3.12
C ALA A 106 6.66 3.62 -4.02
N ASP A 107 6.07 2.56 -3.46
CA ASP A 107 5.13 1.67 -4.15
C ASP A 107 3.66 2.11 -4.02
N GLU A 108 3.39 3.32 -3.50
CA GLU A 108 2.04 3.87 -3.30
C GLU A 108 1.12 2.99 -2.41
N ARG A 109 1.71 2.19 -1.53
CA ARG A 109 1.00 1.36 -0.54
C ARG A 109 0.69 2.18 0.71
N PHE A 110 -0.18 3.18 0.56
CA PHE A 110 -0.40 4.22 1.58
C PHE A 110 -0.94 3.73 2.92
N GLU A 111 -1.78 2.69 2.92
CA GLU A 111 -2.29 2.11 4.17
C GLU A 111 -1.18 1.48 5.02
N GLU A 112 -0.29 0.70 4.38
CA GLU A 112 0.87 0.12 5.04
C GLU A 112 1.86 1.21 5.49
N ALA A 113 2.13 2.18 4.61
CA ALA A 113 2.96 3.34 4.92
C ALA A 113 2.43 4.07 6.16
N ARG A 114 1.12 4.31 6.25
CA ARG A 114 0.49 4.94 7.42
C ARG A 114 0.73 4.13 8.70
N GLY A 115 0.55 2.82 8.64
CA GLY A 115 0.82 1.93 9.77
C GLY A 115 2.26 2.02 10.28
N HIS A 116 3.25 1.98 9.37
CA HIS A 116 4.66 2.14 9.71
C HIS A 116 5.00 3.54 10.22
N GLY A 117 4.45 4.58 9.59
CA GLY A 117 4.65 5.96 10.00
C GLY A 117 4.08 6.26 11.39
N ASP A 118 2.89 5.75 11.71
CA ASP A 118 2.29 5.91 13.03
C ASP A 118 3.08 5.13 14.10
N ALA A 119 3.65 3.97 13.77
CA ALA A 119 4.56 3.25 14.65
C ALA A 119 5.87 4.02 14.88
N LEU A 120 6.46 4.57 13.83
CA LEU A 120 7.69 5.35 13.91
C LEU A 120 7.51 6.64 14.72
N ALA A 121 6.37 7.32 14.55
CA ALA A 121 6.03 8.52 15.32
C ALA A 121 5.84 8.25 16.82
N ARG A 122 5.50 7.01 17.24
CA ARG A 122 5.51 6.66 18.67
C ARG A 122 6.91 6.59 19.25
N LEU A 123 7.90 6.22 18.43
CA LEU A 123 9.31 6.16 18.84
C LEU A 123 9.96 7.55 18.78
N LEU A 124 9.60 8.34 17.77
CA LEU A 124 10.22 9.62 17.44
C LEU A 124 9.14 10.71 17.21
N PRO A 125 8.42 11.15 18.26
CA PRO A 125 7.24 12.00 18.10
C PRO A 125 7.54 13.43 17.62
N ALA A 126 8.76 13.92 17.84
CA ALA A 126 9.18 15.27 17.47
C ALA A 126 10.11 15.30 16.24
N ASP A 127 10.31 14.16 15.56
CA ASP A 127 11.22 14.08 14.42
C ASP A 127 10.56 14.62 13.14
N GLY A 128 11.19 15.64 12.55
CA GLY A 128 10.68 16.31 11.35
C GLY A 128 10.72 15.44 10.09
N LYS A 129 11.65 14.48 9.97
CA LYS A 129 11.68 13.55 8.84
C LYS A 129 10.51 12.57 8.92
N VAL A 130 10.21 12.08 10.12
CA VAL A 130 9.04 11.24 10.38
C VAL A 130 7.75 11.99 10.04
N ALA A 131 7.64 13.27 10.46
CA ALA A 131 6.51 14.11 10.10
C ALA A 131 6.37 14.29 8.58
N LEU A 132 7.47 14.54 7.86
CA LEU A 132 7.47 14.65 6.39
C LEU A 132 6.99 13.37 5.70
N LEU A 133 7.50 12.20 6.09
CA LEU A 133 7.10 10.93 5.48
C LEU A 133 5.62 10.62 5.74
N ARG A 134 5.12 10.89 6.95
CA ARG A 134 3.70 10.75 7.29
C ARG A 134 2.82 11.74 6.53
N ALA A 135 3.29 12.97 6.32
CA ALA A 135 2.58 13.96 5.54
C ALA A 135 2.49 13.57 4.05
N ARG A 136 3.57 13.03 3.47
CA ARG A 136 3.54 12.45 2.11
C ARG A 136 2.54 11.32 1.99
N THR A 137 2.49 10.46 3.01
CA THR A 137 1.50 9.37 3.08
C THR A 137 0.08 9.94 3.08
N ALA A 138 -0.20 10.93 3.92
CA ALA A 138 -1.51 11.57 3.99
C ALA A 138 -1.92 12.26 2.67
N LEU A 139 -0.97 12.85 1.92
CA LEU A 139 -1.27 13.38 0.60
C LEU A 139 -1.61 12.29 -0.42
N GLY A 140 -0.92 11.15 -0.38
CA GLY A 140 -1.27 9.98 -1.20
C GLY A 140 -2.62 9.35 -0.86
N GLU A 141 -3.10 9.52 0.37
CA GLU A 141 -4.44 9.13 0.82
C GLU A 141 -5.52 10.20 0.54
N ASP A 142 -5.23 11.25 -0.23
CA ASP A 142 -6.12 12.41 -0.45
C ASP A 142 -6.59 13.09 0.85
N GLN A 143 -5.74 13.13 1.88
CA GLN A 143 -5.98 13.75 3.18
C GLN A 143 -5.10 15.01 3.42
N PRO A 144 -5.24 16.08 2.63
CA PRO A 144 -4.41 17.27 2.81
C PRO A 144 -4.52 17.98 4.17
N PRO A 145 -5.68 18.02 4.88
CA PRO A 145 -5.73 18.59 6.23
C PRO A 145 -4.84 17.86 7.22
N ARG A 146 -4.75 16.53 7.09
CA ARG A 146 -3.89 15.70 7.94
C ARG A 146 -2.42 15.96 7.64
N ALA A 147 -2.05 16.06 6.37
CA ALA A 147 -0.69 16.43 5.97
C ALA A 147 -0.29 17.79 6.57
N LYS A 148 -1.15 18.81 6.44
CA LYS A 148 -0.92 20.14 7.02
C LYS A 148 -0.76 20.11 8.54
N ALA A 149 -1.61 19.36 9.24
CA ALA A 149 -1.54 19.22 10.70
C ALA A 149 -0.22 18.57 11.16
N LEU A 150 0.27 17.56 10.43
CA LEU A 150 1.56 16.92 10.71
C LEU A 150 2.76 17.85 10.49
N LEU A 151 2.65 18.77 9.53
CA LEU A 151 3.74 19.66 9.13
C LEU A 151 3.80 20.99 9.90
N ALA A 152 2.67 21.43 10.48
CA ALA A 152 2.57 22.72 11.17
C ALA A 152 3.66 22.94 12.25
N PRO A 153 4.06 21.95 13.07
CA PRO A 153 5.14 22.14 14.05
C PRO A 153 6.54 22.30 13.43
N HIS A 154 6.71 21.97 12.16
CA HIS A 154 8.01 21.84 11.48
C HIS A 154 8.23 22.88 10.37
N VAL A 155 7.44 23.96 10.35
CA VAL A 155 7.56 25.05 9.36
C VAL A 155 8.88 25.83 9.44
N SER A 156 9.61 25.67 10.55
CA SER A 156 10.91 26.26 10.84
C SER A 156 11.95 25.16 11.09
N GLY A 157 13.23 25.47 10.89
CA GLY A 157 14.34 24.55 11.13
C GLY A 157 14.93 23.95 9.85
N PRO A 158 15.71 22.86 9.96
CA PRO A 158 16.55 22.35 8.87
C PRO A 158 15.77 21.77 7.69
N LEU A 159 14.53 21.34 7.90
CA LEU A 159 13.65 20.75 6.87
C LEU A 159 12.57 21.74 6.38
N ALA A 160 12.71 23.03 6.72
CA ALA A 160 11.67 24.01 6.47
C ALA A 160 11.36 24.22 4.98
N ALA A 161 12.36 24.02 4.10
CA ALA A 161 12.17 24.13 2.65
C ALA A 161 11.28 22.99 2.13
N GLU A 162 11.58 21.75 2.52
CA GLU A 162 10.81 20.56 2.17
C GLU A 162 9.40 20.61 2.74
N VAL A 163 9.26 21.08 3.99
CA VAL A 163 7.96 21.27 4.65
C VAL A 163 7.11 22.29 3.89
N ARG A 164 7.65 23.44 3.53
CA ARG A 164 6.93 24.46 2.74
C ARG A 164 6.52 23.93 1.37
N ALA A 165 7.40 23.21 0.69
CA ALA A 165 7.07 22.61 -0.61
C ALA A 165 5.91 21.61 -0.50
N LEU A 166 5.89 20.79 0.56
CA LEU A 166 4.83 19.80 0.77
C LEU A 166 3.51 20.45 1.22
N LEU A 167 3.56 21.54 2.00
CA LEU A 167 2.39 22.35 2.33
C LEU A 167 1.75 22.96 1.07
N ALA A 168 2.55 23.49 0.15
CA ALA A 168 2.06 24.01 -1.13
C ALA A 168 1.37 22.92 -1.97
N GLN A 169 1.93 21.70 -2.01
CA GLN A 169 1.26 20.56 -2.64
C GLN A 169 -0.07 20.20 -1.96
N ALA A 170 -0.12 20.30 -0.63
CA ALA A 170 -1.35 20.09 0.13
C ALA A 170 -2.42 21.14 -0.20
N ASP A 171 -2.03 22.41 -0.34
CA ASP A 171 -2.94 23.50 -0.76
C ASP A 171 -3.50 23.26 -2.16
N GLU A 172 -2.66 22.88 -3.12
CA GLU A 172 -3.08 22.55 -4.48
C GLU A 172 -4.03 21.35 -4.51
N LEU A 173 -3.76 20.31 -3.71
CA LEU A 173 -4.65 19.14 -3.62
C LEU A 173 -6.02 19.51 -3.02
N VAL A 174 -6.08 20.41 -2.03
CA VAL A 174 -7.36 20.90 -1.50
C VAL A 174 -8.20 21.52 -2.60
N LEU A 175 -7.62 22.43 -3.38
CA LEU A 175 -8.32 23.09 -4.48
C LEU A 175 -8.85 22.07 -5.50
N ARG A 176 -8.02 21.10 -5.90
CA ARG A 176 -8.43 20.04 -6.82
C ARG A 176 -9.61 19.21 -6.27
N LEU A 177 -9.55 18.78 -5.01
CA LEU A 177 -10.62 18.00 -4.39
C LEU A 177 -11.92 18.81 -4.23
N GLU A 178 -11.81 20.11 -3.97
CA GLU A 178 -12.97 21.02 -3.92
C GLU A 178 -13.63 21.18 -5.30
N GLU A 179 -12.83 21.35 -6.35
CA GLU A 179 -13.32 21.37 -7.73
C GLU A 179 -14.00 20.05 -8.13
N GLU A 180 -13.41 18.91 -7.78
CA GLU A 180 -13.99 17.58 -8.04
C GLU A 180 -15.32 17.40 -7.30
N LYS A 181 -15.39 17.80 -6.02
CA LYS A 181 -16.63 17.79 -5.24
C LYS A 181 -17.68 18.70 -5.85
N ALA A 182 -17.31 19.89 -6.31
CA ALA A 182 -18.22 20.81 -6.98
C ALA A 182 -18.74 20.24 -8.30
N ARG A 183 -17.87 19.60 -9.11
CA ARG A 183 -18.24 18.89 -10.34
C ARG A 183 -19.20 17.73 -10.06
N GLN A 184 -18.90 16.92 -9.04
CA GLN A 184 -19.75 15.81 -8.63
C GLN A 184 -21.14 16.31 -8.20
N LYS A 185 -21.19 17.34 -7.36
CA LYS A 185 -22.45 17.98 -6.93
C LYS A 185 -23.24 18.56 -8.11
N ALA A 186 -22.56 19.16 -9.10
CA ALA A 186 -23.21 19.69 -10.29
C ALA A 186 -23.77 18.57 -11.19
N LEU A 187 -23.04 17.45 -11.33
CA LEU A 187 -23.51 16.27 -12.04
C LEU A 187 -24.75 15.66 -11.34
N GLU A 188 -24.71 15.52 -10.02
CA GLU A 188 -25.84 15.05 -9.22
C GLU A 188 -27.06 15.98 -9.35
N ALA A 189 -26.86 17.30 -9.30
CA ALA A 189 -27.92 18.28 -9.50
C ALA A 189 -28.50 18.22 -10.92
N SER A 190 -27.67 18.02 -11.94
CA SER A 190 -28.10 17.84 -13.33
C SER A 190 -28.91 16.55 -13.50
N LEU A 191 -28.45 15.44 -12.92
CA LEU A 191 -29.17 14.17 -12.89
C LEU A 191 -30.53 14.35 -12.21
N ALA A 192 -30.58 14.98 -11.03
CA ALA A 192 -31.82 15.28 -10.32
C ALA A 192 -32.77 16.17 -11.15
N ALA A 193 -32.25 17.20 -11.83
CA ALA A 193 -33.05 18.09 -12.68
C ALA A 193 -33.59 17.37 -13.93
N SER A 194 -32.83 16.45 -14.52
CA SER A 194 -33.27 15.62 -15.65
C SER A 194 -34.38 14.64 -15.22
N MET A 195 -34.29 14.08 -14.02
CA MET A 195 -35.34 13.25 -13.40
C MET A 195 -36.59 14.07 -13.06
N GLY A 196 -36.47 15.37 -12.80
CA GLY A 196 -37.59 16.29 -12.53
C GLY A 196 -38.27 16.88 -13.78
N LYS A 197 -37.63 16.85 -14.95
CA LYS A 197 -38.17 17.38 -16.23
C LYS A 197 -38.70 16.30 -17.18
N GLY A 198 -38.63 15.03 -16.81
CA GLY A 198 -39.45 14.00 -17.43
C GLY A 198 -40.87 14.11 -16.90
N ARG A 199 -41.81 14.63 -17.70
CA ARG A 199 -43.19 14.11 -17.66
C ARG A 199 -43.09 12.66 -18.14
N VAL A 200 -42.60 11.78 -17.27
CA VAL A 200 -42.96 10.38 -17.29
C VAL A 200 -44.47 10.43 -17.23
N GLN A 201 -45.14 10.13 -18.35
CA GLN A 201 -46.54 9.75 -18.27
C GLN A 201 -46.62 8.74 -17.14
N ARG A 202 -47.31 9.11 -16.06
CA ARG A 202 -47.68 8.19 -14.98
C ARG A 202 -48.56 7.10 -15.61
N ARG A 203 -47.93 6.13 -16.28
CA ARG A 203 -48.43 4.76 -16.24
C ARG A 203 -48.08 4.32 -14.82
N GLY A 204 -49.13 4.21 -14.03
CA GLY A 204 -49.11 4.24 -12.57
C GLY A 204 -48.12 3.28 -11.93
N ALA A 205 -47.82 3.55 -10.66
CA ALA A 205 -47.17 2.66 -9.69
C ALA A 205 -46.67 1.37 -10.33
N ALA A 206 -45.50 1.43 -10.98
CA ALA A 206 -44.94 0.26 -11.61
C ALA A 206 -44.42 -0.64 -10.50
N ARG A 207 -45.28 -1.55 -10.04
CA ARG A 207 -44.92 -2.95 -9.83
C ARG A 207 -43.82 -3.23 -10.85
N TRP A 208 -42.57 -3.39 -10.43
CA TRP A 208 -41.52 -3.88 -11.31
C TRP A 208 -41.91 -5.30 -11.72
N SER A 209 -42.83 -5.43 -12.68
CA SER A 209 -42.76 -6.51 -13.64
C SER A 209 -41.54 -6.19 -14.47
N ARG A 210 -40.38 -6.60 -13.95
CA ARG A 210 -39.16 -6.73 -14.74
C ARG A 210 -39.56 -7.41 -16.03
N SER A 211 -39.42 -6.70 -17.15
CA SER A 211 -39.35 -7.40 -18.41
C SER A 211 -38.19 -8.39 -18.27
N SER A 212 -38.38 -9.63 -18.71
CA SER A 212 -37.36 -10.67 -18.76
C SER A 212 -36.16 -10.33 -19.65
N SER A 213 -36.00 -9.08 -20.07
CA SER A 213 -35.08 -8.61 -21.10
C SER A 213 -33.93 -7.75 -20.54
N GLU A 214 -33.93 -7.42 -19.25
CA GLU A 214 -32.88 -6.61 -18.61
C GLU A 214 -31.79 -7.50 -18.00
N VAL A 215 -30.52 -7.05 -18.10
CA VAL A 215 -29.37 -7.72 -17.46
C VAL A 215 -29.15 -7.11 -16.08
N VAL A 216 -29.12 -7.94 -15.03
CA VAL A 216 -28.92 -7.49 -13.64
C VAL A 216 -27.73 -8.19 -13.02
N LEU A 217 -26.81 -7.45 -12.40
CA LEU A 217 -25.67 -7.99 -11.68
C LEU A 217 -25.85 -7.76 -10.17
N TYR A 218 -26.00 -8.84 -9.42
CA TYR A 218 -26.03 -8.83 -7.96
C TYR A 218 -24.62 -8.96 -7.39
N VAL A 219 -24.26 -8.06 -6.48
CA VAL A 219 -22.89 -7.92 -5.96
C VAL A 219 -22.87 -7.62 -4.47
N THR A 220 -21.66 -7.63 -3.91
CA THR A 220 -21.31 -6.97 -2.64
C THR A 220 -20.11 -6.05 -2.87
N SER A 221 -19.92 -5.09 -1.98
CA SER A 221 -18.92 -4.02 -2.09
C SER A 221 -17.46 -4.53 -2.00
N TRP A 222 -17.21 -5.53 -1.17
CA TRP A 222 -15.88 -6.06 -0.84
C TRP A 222 -15.41 -7.19 -1.76
N CYS A 223 -16.30 -7.81 -2.55
CA CYS A 223 -15.96 -9.01 -3.32
C CYS A 223 -15.11 -8.72 -4.57
N GLY A 224 -13.92 -9.34 -4.63
CA GLY A 224 -12.99 -9.21 -5.77
C GLY A 224 -13.54 -9.74 -7.10
N ALA A 225 -14.33 -10.83 -7.08
CA ALA A 225 -14.98 -11.36 -8.29
C ALA A 225 -16.06 -10.41 -8.82
N CYS A 226 -16.81 -9.73 -7.94
CA CYS A 226 -17.78 -8.71 -8.32
C CYS A 226 -17.13 -7.54 -9.06
N LYS A 227 -15.95 -7.09 -8.60
CA LYS A 227 -15.17 -6.04 -9.28
C LYS A 227 -14.81 -6.47 -10.70
N ARG A 228 -14.34 -7.71 -10.89
CA ARG A 228 -14.02 -8.24 -12.22
C ARG A 228 -15.24 -8.33 -13.14
N ALA A 229 -16.37 -8.80 -12.62
CA ALA A 229 -17.63 -8.87 -13.37
C ALA A 229 -18.11 -7.50 -13.84
N LYS A 230 -18.10 -6.49 -12.97
CA LYS A 230 -18.46 -5.10 -13.31
C LYS A 230 -17.56 -4.54 -14.42
N THR A 231 -16.24 -4.71 -14.27
CA THR A 231 -15.26 -4.24 -15.26
C THR A 231 -15.47 -4.93 -16.61
N TRP A 232 -15.69 -6.24 -16.61
CA TRP A 232 -15.91 -7.00 -17.85
C TRP A 232 -17.18 -6.56 -18.58
N LEU A 233 -18.31 -6.41 -17.89
CA LEU A 233 -19.56 -5.94 -18.50
C LEU A 233 -19.42 -4.53 -19.08
N LYS A 234 -18.68 -3.64 -18.40
CA LYS A 234 -18.35 -2.30 -18.89
C LYS A 234 -17.49 -2.34 -20.16
N GLN A 235 -16.47 -3.20 -20.20
CA GLN A 235 -15.61 -3.39 -21.37
C GLN A 235 -16.39 -3.93 -22.57
N GLN A 236 -17.32 -4.86 -22.34
CA GLN A 236 -18.20 -5.42 -23.38
C GLN A 236 -19.36 -4.49 -23.76
N LYS A 237 -19.45 -3.29 -23.15
CA LYS A 237 -20.52 -2.30 -23.39
C LYS A 237 -21.93 -2.88 -23.21
N VAL A 238 -22.08 -3.76 -22.22
CA VAL A 238 -23.37 -4.37 -21.88
C VAL A 238 -24.10 -3.44 -20.91
N GLU A 239 -25.27 -2.96 -21.31
CA GLU A 239 -26.17 -2.26 -20.40
C GLU A 239 -26.66 -3.22 -19.32
N HIS A 240 -26.45 -2.86 -18.06
CA HIS A 240 -26.85 -3.70 -16.94
C HIS A 240 -27.12 -2.85 -15.69
N VAL A 241 -27.98 -3.36 -14.83
CA VAL A 241 -28.24 -2.80 -13.51
C VAL A 241 -27.37 -3.51 -12.49
N VAL A 242 -26.65 -2.76 -11.67
CA VAL A 242 -25.91 -3.30 -10.53
C VAL A 242 -26.79 -3.17 -9.29
N ARG A 243 -27.06 -4.28 -8.61
CA ARG A 243 -27.75 -4.29 -7.32
C ARG A 243 -26.82 -4.81 -6.24
N ASP A 244 -26.59 -4.01 -5.21
CA ASP A 244 -25.74 -4.39 -4.08
C ASP A 244 -26.61 -5.03 -2.99
N LEU A 245 -26.32 -6.29 -2.64
CA LEU A 245 -27.08 -7.04 -1.65
C LEU A 245 -26.96 -6.47 -0.23
N GLU A 246 -25.94 -5.65 0.06
CA GLU A 246 -25.73 -5.05 1.39
C GLU A 246 -26.45 -3.71 1.56
N SER A 247 -26.66 -2.97 0.47
CA SER A 247 -27.25 -1.61 0.52
C SER A 247 -28.62 -1.48 -0.15
N ASP A 248 -29.07 -2.48 -0.91
CA ASP A 248 -30.39 -2.55 -1.53
C ASP A 248 -31.22 -3.67 -0.88
N PRO A 249 -32.12 -3.34 0.07
CA PRO A 249 -32.94 -4.33 0.79
C PRO A 249 -33.80 -5.20 -0.15
N GLU A 250 -34.22 -4.66 -1.29
CA GLU A 250 -35.05 -5.37 -2.26
C GLU A 250 -34.24 -6.25 -3.23
N ALA A 251 -32.91 -6.15 -3.23
CA ALA A 251 -32.04 -6.95 -4.08
C ALA A 251 -31.97 -8.40 -3.62
N SER A 252 -31.92 -8.61 -2.30
CA SER A 252 -31.88 -9.94 -1.68
C SER A 252 -33.17 -10.72 -1.99
N ASP A 253 -34.33 -10.11 -1.76
CA ASP A 253 -35.65 -10.73 -2.01
C ASP A 253 -35.87 -11.04 -3.50
N ASP A 254 -35.41 -10.17 -4.38
CA ASP A 254 -35.49 -10.38 -5.83
C ASP A 254 -34.58 -11.51 -6.30
N LEU A 255 -33.32 -11.54 -5.84
CA LEU A 255 -32.39 -12.62 -6.15
C LEU A 255 -32.92 -13.96 -5.62
N ALA A 256 -33.40 -14.00 -4.38
CA ALA A 256 -33.96 -15.21 -3.76
C ALA A 256 -35.14 -15.77 -4.56
N ARG A 257 -36.07 -14.89 -4.98
CA ARG A 257 -37.21 -15.27 -5.83
C ARG A 257 -36.76 -15.84 -7.17
N LYS A 258 -35.84 -15.18 -7.88
CA LYS A 258 -35.36 -15.64 -9.19
C LYS A 258 -34.60 -16.97 -9.08
N CYS A 259 -33.76 -17.11 -8.05
CA CYS A 259 -33.06 -18.36 -7.75
C CYS A 259 -34.04 -19.51 -7.48
N ALA A 260 -35.10 -19.27 -6.70
CA ALA A 260 -36.15 -20.26 -6.45
C ALA A 260 -36.88 -20.66 -7.74
N GLN A 261 -37.20 -19.70 -8.62
CA GLN A 261 -37.84 -19.97 -9.92
C GLN A 261 -36.94 -20.78 -10.86
N ALA A 262 -35.63 -20.52 -10.85
CA ALA A 262 -34.65 -21.24 -11.65
C ALA A 262 -34.21 -22.58 -11.03
N GLY A 263 -34.67 -22.91 -9.81
CA GLY A 263 -34.22 -24.10 -9.07
C GLY A 263 -32.74 -24.03 -8.64
N ILE A 264 -32.16 -22.82 -8.59
CA ILE A 264 -30.76 -22.59 -8.25
C ILE A 264 -30.64 -22.16 -6.80
N ARG A 265 -29.65 -22.69 -6.08
CA ARG A 265 -29.20 -22.10 -4.81
C ARG A 265 -27.97 -21.25 -5.06
N PRO A 266 -28.04 -19.92 -4.87
CA PRO A 266 -26.87 -19.08 -5.08
C PRO A 266 -25.85 -19.39 -3.99
N SER A 267 -24.67 -19.87 -4.37
CA SER A 267 -23.58 -20.21 -3.46
C SER A 267 -22.64 -19.03 -3.16
N GLY A 268 -22.95 -17.84 -3.68
CA GLY A 268 -22.15 -16.63 -3.48
C GLY A 268 -22.44 -15.55 -4.52
N VAL A 269 -21.61 -14.51 -4.50
CA VAL A 269 -21.63 -13.39 -5.46
C VAL A 269 -20.33 -13.37 -6.29
N PRO A 270 -20.34 -12.80 -7.52
CA PRO A 270 -21.46 -12.14 -8.19
C PRO A 270 -22.51 -13.12 -8.70
N VAL A 271 -23.74 -12.67 -8.87
CA VAL A 271 -24.76 -13.39 -9.66
C VAL A 271 -25.21 -12.50 -10.81
N LEU A 272 -25.12 -12.99 -12.04
CA LEU A 272 -25.66 -12.30 -13.21
C LEU A 272 -27.01 -12.90 -13.57
N ASP A 273 -28.04 -12.07 -13.62
CA ASP A 273 -29.27 -12.38 -14.34
C ASP A 273 -29.16 -11.83 -15.76
N ALA A 274 -28.87 -12.71 -16.71
CA ALA A 274 -28.85 -12.41 -18.12
C ALA A 274 -30.21 -12.73 -18.72
N ARG A 275 -31.19 -11.83 -18.55
CA ARG A 275 -32.51 -11.94 -19.19
C ARG A 275 -33.29 -13.21 -18.79
N GLY A 276 -33.23 -13.56 -17.50
CA GLY A 276 -33.84 -14.75 -16.93
C GLY A 276 -32.87 -15.93 -16.76
N GLU A 277 -31.70 -15.91 -17.40
CA GLU A 277 -30.64 -16.90 -17.16
C GLU A 277 -29.75 -16.43 -16.00
N LEU A 278 -29.84 -17.12 -14.85
CA LEU A 278 -28.99 -16.83 -13.70
C LEU A 278 -27.64 -17.55 -13.79
N ILE A 279 -26.55 -16.80 -13.67
CA ILE A 279 -25.18 -17.30 -13.64
C ILE A 279 -24.58 -16.93 -12.29
N VAL A 280 -24.16 -17.94 -11.52
CA VAL A 280 -23.49 -17.75 -10.24
C VAL A 280 -21.98 -17.74 -10.47
N GLY A 281 -21.29 -16.74 -9.90
CA GLY A 281 -19.87 -16.51 -10.07
C GLY A 281 -19.52 -15.71 -11.33
N PHE A 282 -18.23 -15.45 -11.54
CA PHE A 282 -17.74 -14.71 -12.69
C PHE A 282 -16.83 -15.59 -13.57
N GLY A 283 -17.19 -15.69 -14.85
CA GLY A 283 -16.36 -16.22 -15.93
C GLY A 283 -16.69 -15.49 -17.23
N GLY A 284 -15.68 -14.93 -17.90
CA GLY A 284 -15.88 -14.09 -19.09
C GLY A 284 -16.60 -14.82 -20.22
N ASP A 285 -16.19 -16.05 -20.51
CA ASP A 285 -16.80 -16.88 -21.57
C ASP A 285 -18.25 -17.25 -21.24
N THR A 286 -18.52 -17.60 -19.97
CA THR A 286 -19.88 -17.90 -19.49
C THR A 286 -20.80 -16.70 -19.61
N TYR A 287 -20.33 -15.52 -19.21
CA TYR A 287 -21.08 -14.27 -19.35
C TYR A 287 -21.33 -13.95 -20.82
N GLN A 288 -20.32 -14.09 -21.67
CA GLN A 288 -20.46 -13.85 -23.11
C GLN A 288 -21.46 -14.79 -23.76
N ALA A 289 -21.44 -16.08 -23.40
CA ALA A 289 -22.36 -17.08 -23.92
C ALA A 289 -23.82 -16.76 -23.55
N ALA A 290 -24.09 -16.48 -22.28
CA ALA A 290 -25.44 -16.14 -21.81
C ALA A 290 -25.95 -14.83 -22.45
N LEU A 291 -25.09 -13.81 -22.55
CA LEU A 291 -25.47 -12.53 -23.13
C LEU A 291 -25.67 -12.56 -24.66
N ARG A 292 -25.22 -13.61 -25.36
CA ARG A 292 -25.49 -13.81 -26.79
C ARG A 292 -26.80 -14.52 -27.06
N ARG A 293 -27.36 -15.22 -26.08
CA ARG A 293 -28.66 -15.90 -26.20
C ARG A 293 -29.76 -14.84 -26.13
N ARG A 294 -30.67 -14.88 -27.11
CA ARG A 294 -31.86 -14.02 -27.19
C ARG A 294 -33.05 -14.72 -26.55
#